data_AF-A0A453DT64-F1
#
_entry.id   AF-A0A453DT64-F1
#
_cell.length_a   1.000
_cell.length_b   1.000
_cell.length_c   1.000
_cell.angle_alpha   90.00
_cell.angle_beta   90.00
_cell.angle_gamma   90.00
#
_symmetry.space_group_name_H-M   'P 1'
#
loop_
_entity.id
_entity.type
_entity.pdbx_description
1 polymer ?
#
loop_
_entity_poly.entity_id
_entity_poly.type
_entity_poly.pdbx_seq_one_letter_code
_entity_poly.pdbx_strand_id
1 'polypeptide(L)'
;APRRADAWGKEGHIMVCKIAERYLSEEAAAAVQDLLPESAGGELSTMCPWADTMRFRYHWASPLHYANTPNVCNFNFSRDCHNSRGEQGMCVVGAINNYTDQLYTYGDSSKSSYNLTESLMFLAHFVGDVHQPLHVGYEEDEGGNTIMVRWYRRKANLHHVWDVSIIDTVMKDFYNKSLDTMVDALQTNLTVSTPLAYQQFKTLPVPSLLCF
;
A
#
# COMPACT_ATOMS: atom_id res chain seq x y z
N ALA A 1 -25.05 -3.60 -1.90
CA ALA A 1 -23.89 -4.40 -2.32
C ALA A 1 -22.74 -4.13 -1.35
N PRO A 2 -21.97 -5.13 -0.92
CA PRO A 2 -20.76 -4.86 -0.14
C PRO A 2 -19.83 -4.00 -1.00
N ARG A 3 -19.37 -2.88 -0.45
CA ARG A 3 -18.31 -2.09 -1.09
C ARG A 3 -17.03 -2.90 -0.91
N ARG A 4 -16.37 -3.22 -2.02
CA ARG A 4 -15.11 -3.97 -2.02
C ARG A 4 -14.05 -3.08 -1.37
N ALA A 5 -13.20 -3.71 -0.55
CA ALA A 5 -12.02 -3.10 0.03
C ALA A 5 -11.11 -2.56 -1.07
N ASP A 6 -10.87 -1.26 -1.07
CA ASP A 6 -9.62 -0.67 -1.53
C ASP A 6 -8.61 -0.89 -0.39
N ALA A 7 -7.31 -0.76 -0.63
CA ALA A 7 -6.37 -0.67 0.48
C ALA A 7 -6.52 0.63 1.24
N TRP A 8 -5.44 1.19 1.79
CA TRP A 8 -5.52 2.58 2.24
C TRP A 8 -6.39 3.39 1.26
N GLY A 9 -7.31 4.21 1.76
CA GLY A 9 -8.11 5.03 0.88
C GLY A 9 -7.19 5.85 -0.03
N LYS A 10 -7.76 6.44 -1.10
CA LYS A 10 -7.02 7.29 -2.05
C LYS A 10 -6.04 8.23 -1.34
N GLU A 11 -6.48 8.90 -0.28
CA GLU A 11 -5.68 9.81 0.53
C GLU A 11 -4.49 9.12 1.19
N GLY A 12 -4.66 7.92 1.75
CA GLY A 12 -3.58 7.16 2.36
C GLY A 12 -2.49 6.76 1.36
N HIS A 13 -2.86 6.30 0.16
CA HIS A 13 -1.88 6.02 -0.90
C HIS A 13 -1.12 7.26 -1.35
N ILE A 14 -1.82 8.38 -1.54
CA ILE A 14 -1.18 9.65 -1.89
C ILE A 14 -0.19 10.04 -0.80
N MET A 15 -0.56 9.95 0.48
CA MET A 15 0.31 10.31 1.59
C MET A 15 1.57 9.43 1.65
N VAL A 16 1.42 8.10 1.57
CA VAL A 16 2.58 7.17 1.58
C VAL A 16 3.56 7.52 0.47
N CYS A 17 3.07 7.76 -0.74
CA CYS A 17 3.93 8.10 -1.87
C CYS A 17 4.53 9.49 -1.79
N LYS A 18 3.79 10.51 -1.32
CA LYS A 18 4.37 11.85 -1.07
C LYS A 18 5.49 11.80 -0.04
N ILE A 19 5.38 10.93 0.97
CA ILE A 19 6.46 10.70 1.92
C ILE A 19 7.62 10.00 1.23
N ALA A 20 7.39 8.90 0.52
CA ALA A 20 8.42 8.12 -0.16
C ALA A 20 9.25 8.94 -1.16
N GLU A 21 8.62 9.79 -1.95
CA GLU A 21 9.28 10.65 -2.95
C GLU A 21 10.39 11.53 -2.34
N ARG A 22 10.22 11.98 -1.08
CA ARG A 22 11.24 12.80 -0.41
C ARG A 22 12.47 12.01 0.07
N TYR A 23 12.40 10.68 0.08
CA TYR A 23 13.48 9.80 0.53
C TYR A 23 14.14 9.01 -0.61
N LEU A 24 13.74 9.26 -1.86
CA LEU A 24 14.40 8.67 -3.03
C LEU A 24 15.83 9.22 -3.15
N SER A 25 16.78 8.36 -3.54
CA SER A 25 18.08 8.83 -4.01
C SER A 25 17.93 9.58 -5.34
N GLU A 26 18.96 10.32 -5.75
CA GLU A 26 18.93 11.04 -7.04
C GLU A 26 18.70 10.07 -8.21
N GLU A 27 19.32 8.89 -8.17
CA GLU A 27 19.16 7.86 -9.20
C GLU A 27 17.75 7.27 -9.20
N ALA A 28 17.18 6.98 -8.02
CA ALA A 28 15.83 6.44 -7.91
C ALA A 28 14.78 7.48 -8.34
N ALA A 29 14.97 8.75 -7.96
CA ALA A 29 14.11 9.85 -8.39
C ALA A 29 14.15 10.02 -9.92
N ALA A 30 15.33 9.96 -10.54
CA ALA A 30 15.46 10.02 -11.99
C ALA A 30 14.74 8.86 -12.69
N ALA A 31 14.89 7.63 -12.20
CA ALA A 31 14.20 6.46 -12.74
C ALA A 31 12.68 6.55 -12.59
N VAL A 32 12.19 7.07 -11.45
CA VAL A 32 10.76 7.34 -11.24
C VAL A 32 10.25 8.35 -12.26
N GLN A 33 10.95 9.47 -12.46
CA GLN A 33 10.55 10.49 -13.43
C GLN A 33 10.53 9.95 -14.88
N ASP A 34 11.49 9.11 -15.24
CA ASP A 34 11.54 8.46 -16.56
C ASP A 34 10.39 7.48 -16.79
N LEU A 35 9.98 6.75 -15.76
CA LEU A 35 8.92 5.75 -15.85
C LEU A 35 7.51 6.32 -15.71
N LEU A 36 7.34 7.49 -15.09
CA LEU A 36 6.03 8.07 -14.84
C LEU A 36 5.36 8.53 -16.15
N PRO A 37 4.06 8.25 -16.33
CA PRO A 37 3.33 8.76 -17.47
C PRO A 37 3.13 10.27 -17.36
N GLU A 38 2.98 10.96 -18.49
CA GLU A 38 2.73 12.41 -18.53
C GLU A 38 1.52 12.84 -17.67
N SER A 39 0.49 11.98 -17.60
CA SER A 39 -0.70 12.21 -16.77
C SER A 39 -0.41 12.30 -15.27
N ALA A 40 0.78 11.88 -14.81
CA ALA A 40 1.21 12.00 -13.42
C ALA A 40 1.68 13.41 -13.06
N GLY A 41 1.94 14.27 -14.06
CA GLY A 41 2.45 15.62 -13.81
C GLY A 41 3.79 15.64 -13.07
N GLY A 42 4.58 14.57 -13.17
CA GLY A 42 5.86 14.43 -12.46
C GLY A 42 5.75 14.01 -10.98
N GLU A 43 4.56 13.67 -10.48
CA GLU A 43 4.38 13.22 -9.09
C GLU A 43 3.90 11.76 -9.03
N LEU A 44 4.71 10.86 -8.47
CA LEU A 44 4.36 9.46 -8.23
C LEU A 44 3.11 9.33 -7.37
N SER A 45 2.95 10.21 -6.38
CA SER A 45 1.79 10.20 -5.50
C SER A 45 0.43 10.30 -6.21
N THR A 46 0.37 10.93 -7.40
CA THR A 46 -0.85 11.01 -8.21
C THR A 46 -1.26 9.65 -8.80
N MET A 47 -0.28 8.75 -8.98
CA MET A 47 -0.47 7.43 -9.56
C MET A 47 -0.59 6.32 -8.51
N CYS A 48 -0.28 6.59 -7.25
CA CYS A 48 -0.36 5.56 -6.21
C CYS A 48 -1.77 4.98 -5.97
N PRO A 49 -2.88 5.71 -6.16
CA PRO A 49 -4.22 5.10 -6.13
C PRO A 49 -4.61 4.33 -7.40
N TRP A 50 -3.76 4.29 -8.43
CA TRP A 50 -4.13 3.75 -9.75
C TRP A 50 -4.48 2.25 -9.71
N ALA A 51 -3.78 1.44 -8.91
CA ALA A 51 -4.00 -0.01 -8.87
C ALA A 51 -5.43 -0.39 -8.43
N ASP A 52 -6.00 0.35 -7.47
CA ASP A 52 -7.41 0.18 -7.04
C ASP A 52 -8.41 0.43 -8.17
N THR A 53 -8.10 1.33 -9.11
CA THR A 53 -8.96 1.52 -10.28
C THR A 53 -8.80 0.37 -11.28
N MET A 54 -7.58 -0.17 -11.38
CA MET A 54 -7.23 -1.14 -12.41
C MET A 54 -7.59 -2.56 -12.05
N ARG A 55 -7.71 -2.95 -10.78
CA ARG A 55 -8.19 -4.29 -10.37
C ARG A 55 -9.57 -4.66 -10.94
N PHE A 56 -10.38 -3.68 -11.36
CA PHE A 56 -11.66 -3.90 -12.05
C PHE A 56 -11.50 -4.20 -13.54
N ARG A 57 -10.40 -3.78 -14.17
CA ARG A 57 -10.05 -4.10 -15.56
C ARG A 57 -9.12 -5.31 -15.64
N TYR A 58 -8.20 -5.40 -14.69
CA TYR A 58 -7.24 -6.47 -14.48
C TYR A 58 -7.69 -7.30 -13.28
N HIS A 59 -8.73 -8.12 -13.48
CA HIS A 59 -9.29 -8.91 -12.39
C HIS A 59 -8.28 -9.82 -11.68
N TRP A 60 -7.22 -10.23 -12.39
CA TRP A 60 -6.10 -10.98 -11.82
C TRP A 60 -5.32 -10.20 -10.75
N ALA A 61 -5.38 -8.86 -10.75
CA ALA A 61 -4.71 -8.01 -9.79
C ALA A 61 -5.47 -7.86 -8.47
N SER A 62 -6.78 -8.16 -8.43
CA SER A 62 -7.60 -8.02 -7.22
C SER A 62 -7.02 -8.72 -5.97
N PRO A 63 -6.56 -9.99 -6.02
CA PRO A 63 -5.97 -10.65 -4.84
C PRO A 63 -4.59 -10.12 -4.48
N LEU A 64 -3.95 -9.29 -5.32
CA LEU A 64 -2.63 -8.74 -5.06
C LEU A 64 -2.65 -7.58 -4.05
N HIS A 65 -3.83 -7.10 -3.66
CA HIS A 65 -3.94 -6.00 -2.69
C HIS A 65 -3.81 -6.47 -1.24
N TYR A 66 -3.97 -7.77 -0.94
CA TYR A 66 -4.01 -8.24 0.44
C TYR A 66 -3.33 -9.60 0.59
N ALA A 67 -3.19 -10.05 1.83
CA ALA A 67 -2.85 -11.41 2.18
C ALA A 67 -3.82 -11.89 3.29
N ASN A 68 -4.40 -13.06 3.09
CA ASN A 68 -5.31 -13.66 4.06
C ASN A 68 -4.51 -14.58 4.98
N THR A 69 -4.62 -14.38 6.29
CA THR A 69 -4.08 -15.30 7.28
C THR A 69 -5.21 -16.15 7.86
N PRO A 70 -4.94 -17.41 8.28
CA PRO A 70 -5.86 -18.09 9.19
C PRO A 70 -5.93 -17.32 10.51
N ASN A 71 -6.88 -17.63 11.40
CA ASN A 71 -7.06 -17.01 12.73
C ASN A 71 -5.84 -17.17 13.68
N VAL A 72 -4.69 -16.65 13.28
CA VAL A 72 -3.38 -16.69 13.92
C VAL A 72 -2.70 -15.36 13.69
N CYS A 73 -1.97 -14.90 14.70
CA CYS A 73 -1.24 -13.63 14.64
C CYS A 73 0.16 -13.78 14.06
N ASN A 74 0.25 -14.42 12.89
CA ASN A 74 1.48 -14.46 12.10
C ASN A 74 1.17 -14.59 10.61
N PHE A 75 2.09 -14.08 9.81
CA PHE A 75 2.13 -14.30 8.38
C PHE A 75 3.20 -15.35 8.05
N ASN A 76 2.86 -16.31 7.19
CA ASN A 76 3.78 -17.26 6.59
C ASN A 76 3.55 -17.29 5.08
N PHE A 77 4.57 -16.91 4.30
CA PHE A 77 4.43 -16.76 2.85
C PHE A 77 3.89 -18.02 2.16
N SER A 78 4.45 -19.20 2.46
CA SER A 78 4.03 -20.46 1.82
C SER A 78 2.62 -20.90 2.20
N ARG A 79 2.13 -20.49 3.37
CA ARG A 79 0.78 -20.79 3.85
C ARG A 79 -0.25 -19.78 3.35
N ASP A 80 0.09 -18.50 3.38
CA ASP A 80 -0.88 -17.39 3.29
C ASP A 80 -0.83 -16.65 1.94
N CYS A 81 0.28 -16.72 1.21
CA CYS A 81 0.43 -15.97 -0.03
C CYS A 81 -0.12 -16.74 -1.22
N HIS A 82 -1.44 -16.84 -1.31
CA HIS A 82 -2.14 -17.39 -2.45
C HIS A 82 -3.49 -16.70 -2.66
N ASN A 83 -4.06 -16.83 -3.85
CA ASN A 83 -5.43 -16.39 -4.09
C ASN A 83 -6.45 -17.51 -3.74
N SER A 84 -7.74 -17.23 -3.94
CA SER A 84 -8.84 -18.18 -3.67
C SER A 84 -8.82 -19.45 -4.52
N ARG A 85 -7.97 -19.51 -5.57
CA ARG A 85 -7.74 -20.73 -6.38
C ARG A 85 -6.54 -21.54 -5.91
N GLY A 86 -5.85 -21.09 -4.86
CA GLY A 86 -4.62 -21.71 -4.35
C GLY A 86 -3.38 -21.42 -5.19
N GLU A 87 -3.44 -20.46 -6.12
CA GLU A 87 -2.27 -20.05 -6.92
C GLU A 87 -1.29 -19.31 -6.01
N GLN A 88 -0.10 -19.89 -5.81
CA GLN A 88 0.95 -19.37 -4.93
C GLN A 88 1.51 -18.04 -5.45
N GLY A 89 1.91 -17.16 -4.53
CA GLY A 89 2.45 -15.83 -4.82
C GLY A 89 1.40 -14.79 -5.18
N MET A 90 0.12 -15.15 -5.26
CA MET A 90 -0.98 -14.24 -5.60
C MET A 90 -1.53 -13.54 -4.35
N CYS A 91 -0.68 -12.76 -3.69
CA CYS A 91 -0.99 -11.89 -2.55
C CYS A 91 -0.13 -10.62 -2.60
N VAL A 92 -0.38 -9.64 -1.71
CA VAL A 92 0.37 -8.38 -1.66
C VAL A 92 1.88 -8.55 -1.49
N VAL A 93 2.32 -9.48 -0.64
CA VAL A 93 3.76 -9.75 -0.44
C VAL A 93 4.39 -10.34 -1.69
N GLY A 94 3.67 -11.24 -2.38
CA GLY A 94 4.14 -11.81 -3.65
C GLY A 94 4.17 -10.78 -4.77
N ALA A 95 3.20 -9.86 -4.80
CA ALA A 95 3.16 -8.75 -5.75
C ALA A 95 4.35 -7.79 -5.55
N ILE A 96 4.66 -7.42 -4.31
CA ILE A 96 5.83 -6.59 -3.98
C ILE A 96 7.11 -7.25 -4.52
N ASN A 97 7.32 -8.54 -4.24
CA ASN A 97 8.51 -9.26 -4.74
C ASN A 97 8.55 -9.25 -6.27
N ASN A 98 7.45 -9.60 -6.93
CA ASN A 98 7.36 -9.66 -8.39
C ASN A 98 7.66 -8.31 -9.05
N TYR A 99 6.99 -7.23 -8.62
CA TYR A 99 7.18 -5.92 -9.26
C TYR A 99 8.52 -5.27 -8.90
N THR A 100 9.11 -5.61 -7.74
CA THR A 100 10.51 -5.26 -7.42
C THR A 100 11.46 -5.96 -8.40
N ASP A 101 11.29 -7.26 -8.62
CA ASP A 101 12.11 -8.05 -9.56
C ASP A 101 12.01 -7.52 -11.00
N GLN A 102 10.82 -7.09 -11.43
CA GLN A 102 10.64 -6.45 -12.72
C GLN A 102 11.40 -5.12 -12.81
N LEU A 103 11.34 -4.28 -11.78
CA LEU A 103 12.04 -2.98 -11.76
C LEU A 103 13.57 -3.12 -11.72
N TYR A 104 14.12 -4.24 -11.22
CA TYR A 104 15.56 -4.52 -11.36
C TYR A 104 16.02 -4.69 -12.82
N THR A 105 15.09 -4.83 -13.77
CA THR A 105 15.41 -4.84 -15.21
C THR A 105 15.47 -3.45 -15.83
N TYR A 106 15.17 -2.39 -15.08
CA TYR A 106 15.26 -1.01 -15.56
C TYR A 106 16.67 -0.67 -16.07
N GLY A 107 16.75 0.00 -17.21
CA GLY A 107 18.02 0.32 -17.88
C GLY A 107 18.64 -0.82 -18.70
N ASP A 108 18.08 -2.03 -18.64
CA ASP A 108 18.51 -3.17 -19.46
C ASP A 108 17.41 -3.62 -20.43
N SER A 109 17.39 -2.99 -21.61
CA SER A 109 16.39 -3.27 -22.66
C SER A 109 16.43 -4.70 -23.20
N SER A 110 17.51 -5.45 -22.95
CA SER A 110 17.60 -6.86 -23.33
C SER A 110 16.85 -7.79 -22.36
N LYS A 111 16.54 -7.29 -21.15
CA LYS A 111 15.91 -8.06 -20.07
C LYS A 111 14.46 -7.69 -19.79
N SER A 112 13.97 -6.57 -20.29
CA SER A 112 12.63 -6.10 -19.94
C SER A 112 11.60 -6.39 -21.04
N SER A 113 10.81 -7.44 -20.86
CA SER A 113 9.54 -7.64 -21.58
C SER A 113 8.34 -7.04 -20.84
N TYR A 114 8.57 -6.45 -19.66
CA TYR A 114 7.54 -5.94 -18.76
C TYR A 114 7.24 -4.46 -19.03
N ASN A 115 6.02 -4.05 -18.69
CA ASN A 115 5.67 -2.64 -18.62
C ASN A 115 6.14 -2.06 -17.29
N LEU A 116 7.36 -1.52 -17.24
CA LEU A 116 7.98 -1.02 -16.02
C LEU A 116 7.24 0.18 -15.40
N THR A 117 6.48 0.93 -16.18
CA THR A 117 5.57 1.97 -15.67
C THR A 117 4.47 1.35 -14.80
N GLU A 118 3.80 0.30 -15.29
CA GLU A 118 2.84 -0.45 -14.48
C GLU A 118 3.52 -1.11 -13.27
N SER A 119 4.73 -1.66 -13.43
CA SER A 119 5.48 -2.24 -12.32
C SER A 119 5.74 -1.23 -11.20
N LEU A 120 6.16 0.00 -11.55
CA LEU A 120 6.36 1.08 -10.59
C LEU A 120 5.06 1.46 -9.87
N MET A 121 3.97 1.67 -10.62
CA MET A 121 2.69 2.09 -10.04
C MET A 121 2.10 1.01 -9.13
N PHE A 122 2.18 -0.26 -9.53
CA PHE A 122 1.77 -1.40 -8.69
C PHE A 122 2.62 -1.51 -7.45
N LEU A 123 3.95 -1.45 -7.56
CA LEU A 123 4.84 -1.56 -6.40
C LEU A 123 4.56 -0.43 -5.39
N ALA A 124 4.46 0.81 -5.87
CA ALA A 124 4.19 1.97 -5.01
C ALA A 124 2.85 1.85 -4.27
N HIS A 125 1.83 1.29 -4.92
CA HIS A 125 0.54 1.00 -4.30
C HIS A 125 0.65 -0.11 -3.25
N PHE A 126 1.16 -1.29 -3.62
CA PHE A 126 1.20 -2.48 -2.74
C PHE A 126 2.09 -2.31 -1.51
N VAL A 127 3.14 -1.48 -1.60
CA VAL A 127 3.91 -1.06 -0.41
C VAL A 127 3.01 -0.28 0.55
N GLY A 128 2.06 0.52 0.08
CA GLY A 128 1.01 1.09 0.92
C GLY A 128 0.14 0.01 1.55
N ASP A 129 -0.44 -0.88 0.73
CA ASP A 129 -1.38 -1.93 1.15
C ASP A 129 -0.81 -2.80 2.27
N VAL A 130 0.42 -3.30 2.11
CA VAL A 130 1.01 -4.21 3.09
C VAL A 130 1.21 -3.55 4.47
N HIS A 131 1.21 -2.22 4.54
CA HIS A 131 1.28 -1.46 5.78
C HIS A 131 -0.09 -1.10 6.37
N GLN A 132 -1.20 -1.34 5.64
CA GLN A 132 -2.55 -1.26 6.19
C GLN A 132 -2.79 -2.55 7.00
N PRO A 133 -2.96 -2.49 8.34
CA PRO A 133 -2.99 -3.71 9.16
C PRO A 133 -4.02 -4.77 8.75
N LEU A 134 -5.19 -4.35 8.28
CA LEU A 134 -6.27 -5.25 7.86
C LEU A 134 -6.13 -5.76 6.42
N HIS A 135 -5.11 -5.33 5.68
CA HIS A 135 -4.71 -5.94 4.40
C HIS A 135 -3.87 -7.20 4.58
N VAL A 136 -3.40 -7.45 5.80
CA VAL A 136 -2.81 -8.73 6.21
C VAL A 136 -3.60 -9.24 7.40
N GLY A 137 -4.89 -9.46 7.16
CA GLY A 137 -5.90 -9.80 8.17
C GLY A 137 -6.47 -11.20 8.00
N TYR A 138 -7.46 -11.52 8.81
CA TYR A 138 -8.07 -12.85 8.80
C TYR A 138 -8.92 -13.10 7.56
N GLU A 139 -8.81 -14.30 7.01
CA GLU A 139 -9.66 -14.74 5.90
C GLU A 139 -11.14 -14.74 6.30
N GLU A 140 -11.45 -15.18 7.53
CA GLU A 140 -12.82 -15.43 7.99
C GLU A 140 -13.68 -14.18 8.05
N ASP A 141 -13.08 -13.03 8.33
CA ASP A 141 -13.78 -11.74 8.40
C ASP A 141 -13.52 -10.85 7.17
N GLU A 142 -12.84 -11.39 6.16
CA GLU A 142 -12.37 -10.69 4.95
C GLU A 142 -11.53 -9.45 5.31
N GLY A 143 -10.57 -9.59 6.24
CA GLY A 143 -9.79 -8.47 6.76
C GLY A 143 -10.67 -7.44 7.48
N GLY A 144 -11.68 -7.89 8.21
CA GLY A 144 -12.63 -7.01 8.90
C GLY A 144 -13.68 -6.33 8.00
N ASN A 145 -13.79 -6.70 6.72
CA ASN A 145 -14.84 -6.18 5.83
C ASN A 145 -16.25 -6.64 6.24
N THR A 146 -16.34 -7.80 6.88
CA THR A 146 -17.61 -8.36 7.38
C THR A 146 -17.97 -7.84 8.79
N ILE A 147 -17.02 -7.20 9.49
CA ILE A 147 -17.22 -6.66 10.83
C ILE A 147 -17.88 -5.28 10.73
N MET A 148 -19.20 -5.24 10.94
CA MET A 148 -19.97 -4.00 10.91
C MET A 148 -19.87 -3.23 12.22
N VAL A 149 -19.44 -1.96 12.14
CA VAL A 149 -19.27 -1.05 13.28
C VAL A 149 -19.98 0.28 13.07
N ARG A 150 -19.89 1.17 14.06
CA ARG A 150 -20.29 2.57 13.94
C ARG A 150 -19.06 3.45 14.14
N TRP A 151 -18.66 4.16 13.08
CA TRP A 151 -17.70 5.25 13.17
C TRP A 151 -18.46 6.54 13.49
N TYR A 152 -18.42 6.97 14.75
CA TYR A 152 -19.29 8.02 15.29
C TYR A 152 -20.77 7.76 14.96
N ARG A 153 -21.39 8.65 14.17
CA ARG A 153 -22.81 8.59 13.81
C ARG A 153 -23.07 7.74 12.56
N ARG A 154 -22.04 7.30 11.84
CA ARG A 154 -22.17 6.57 10.56
C ARG A 154 -21.89 5.08 10.74
N LYS A 155 -22.63 4.23 10.02
CA LYS A 155 -22.31 2.80 9.90
C LYS A 155 -21.15 2.63 8.91
N ALA A 156 -20.21 1.75 9.22
CA ALA A 156 -19.08 1.37 8.38
C ALA A 156 -18.71 -0.10 8.68
N ASN A 157 -17.88 -0.73 7.85
CA ASN A 157 -17.16 -1.93 8.27
C ASN A 157 -15.80 -1.54 8.89
N LEU A 158 -15.19 -2.46 9.65
CA LEU A 158 -13.93 -2.18 10.34
C LEU A 158 -12.79 -1.88 9.36
N HIS A 159 -12.73 -2.59 8.24
CA HIS A 159 -11.74 -2.37 7.19
C HIS A 159 -11.72 -0.92 6.67
N HIS A 160 -12.88 -0.40 6.26
CA HIS A 160 -13.06 0.98 5.81
C HIS A 160 -12.77 2.02 6.92
N VAL A 161 -12.89 1.63 8.20
CA VAL A 161 -12.47 2.52 9.29
C VAL A 161 -10.97 2.76 9.23
N TRP A 162 -10.18 1.71 9.01
CA TRP A 162 -8.74 1.79 8.85
C TRP A 162 -8.32 2.49 7.55
N ASP A 163 -8.88 2.09 6.41
CA ASP A 163 -8.48 2.65 5.11
C ASP A 163 -8.74 4.14 4.99
N VAL A 164 -9.91 4.58 5.46
CA VAL A 164 -10.46 5.90 5.12
C VAL A 164 -10.83 6.68 6.37
N SER A 165 -11.63 6.08 7.25
CA SER A 165 -12.40 6.88 8.22
C SER A 165 -11.52 7.53 9.28
N ILE A 166 -10.47 6.83 9.74
CA ILE A 166 -9.47 7.39 10.66
C ILE A 166 -8.74 8.55 9.99
N ILE A 167 -8.21 8.35 8.78
CA ILE A 167 -7.47 9.38 8.03
C ILE A 167 -8.33 10.62 7.80
N ASP A 168 -9.53 10.46 7.25
CA ASP A 168 -10.46 11.55 6.98
C ASP A 168 -10.80 12.35 8.23
N THR A 169 -11.01 11.65 9.34
CA THR A 169 -11.36 12.29 10.62
C THR A 169 -10.17 13.08 11.16
N VAL A 170 -8.98 12.48 11.20
CA VAL A 170 -7.76 13.14 11.67
C VAL A 170 -7.41 14.34 10.80
N MET A 171 -7.45 14.18 9.48
CA MET A 171 -7.18 15.24 8.50
C MET A 171 -8.16 16.41 8.67
N LYS A 172 -9.44 16.11 8.88
CA LYS A 172 -10.46 17.14 9.14
C LYS A 172 -10.25 17.84 10.49
N ASP A 173 -10.06 17.09 11.56
CA ASP A 173 -10.11 17.62 12.92
C ASP A 173 -8.82 18.36 13.31
N PHE A 174 -7.66 17.95 12.76
CA PHE A 174 -6.36 18.50 13.13
C PHE A 174 -5.63 19.24 12.01
N TYR A 175 -5.98 19.01 10.74
CA TYR A 175 -5.22 19.51 9.59
C TYR A 175 -6.06 20.34 8.62
N ASN A 176 -7.23 20.85 9.05
CA ASN A 176 -8.13 21.67 8.22
C ASN A 176 -8.47 21.02 6.87
N LYS A 177 -8.59 19.69 6.85
CA LYS A 177 -8.83 18.86 5.64
C LYS A 177 -7.71 18.94 4.59
N SER A 178 -6.50 19.34 4.98
CA SER A 178 -5.35 19.43 4.09
C SER A 178 -4.48 18.18 4.21
N LEU A 179 -4.40 17.41 3.12
CA LEU A 179 -3.52 16.25 3.01
C LEU A 179 -2.05 16.67 3.11
N ASP A 180 -1.67 17.74 2.39
CA ASP A 180 -0.28 18.22 2.37
C ASP A 180 0.19 18.65 3.77
N THR A 181 -0.68 19.32 4.54
CA THR A 181 -0.34 19.72 5.92
C THR A 181 -0.17 18.51 6.84
N MET A 182 -0.98 17.46 6.66
CA MET A 182 -0.82 16.21 7.41
C MET A 182 0.48 15.48 7.01
N VAL A 183 0.82 15.45 5.72
CA VAL A 183 2.09 14.89 5.22
C VAL A 183 3.29 15.62 5.80
N ASP A 184 3.30 16.96 5.78
CA ASP A 184 4.38 17.78 6.32
C ASP A 184 4.56 17.54 7.84
N ALA A 185 3.46 17.37 8.58
CA ALA A 185 3.49 17.04 9.99
C ALA A 185 4.08 15.65 10.27
N LEU A 186 3.69 14.63 9.49
CA LEU A 186 4.24 13.28 9.58
C LEU A 186 5.75 13.27 9.30
N GLN A 187 6.17 13.99 8.26
CA GLN A 187 7.59 14.09 7.90
C GLN A 187 8.42 14.78 8.96
N THR A 188 7.92 15.87 9.55
CA THR A 188 8.60 16.56 10.66
C THR A 188 8.86 15.59 11.81
N ASN A 189 7.86 14.78 12.18
CA ASN A 189 8.02 13.78 13.24
C ASN A 189 9.02 12.66 12.90
N LEU A 190 9.09 12.25 11.63
CA LEU A 190 10.10 11.29 11.16
C LEU A 190 11.52 11.88 11.26
N THR A 191 11.72 13.15 10.89
CA THR A 191 13.03 13.81 10.95
C THR A 191 13.51 14.14 12.36
N VAL A 192 12.61 14.21 13.35
CA VAL A 192 12.97 14.47 14.76
C VAL A 192 13.31 13.16 15.51
N SER A 193 12.82 12.00 15.04
CA SER A 193 13.02 10.68 15.66
C SER A 193 14.15 9.83 15.04
N THR A 194 14.87 10.37 14.06
CA THR A 194 15.75 9.64 13.13
C THR A 194 17.09 9.10 13.63
N PRO A 195 17.62 9.33 14.85
CA PRO A 195 18.80 8.55 15.24
C PRO A 195 18.47 7.07 15.52
N LEU A 196 17.24 6.75 15.92
CA LEU A 196 16.86 5.39 16.36
C LEU A 196 15.93 4.65 15.38
N ALA A 197 14.95 5.34 14.77
CA ALA A 197 13.98 4.69 13.89
C ALA A 197 14.61 4.15 12.59
N TYR A 198 15.63 4.85 12.05
CA TYR A 198 16.33 4.44 10.82
C TYR A 198 17.15 3.14 11.00
N GLN A 199 17.71 2.92 12.20
CA GLN A 199 18.38 1.64 12.51
C GLN A 199 17.37 0.50 12.64
N GLN A 200 16.17 0.77 13.17
CA GLN A 200 15.11 -0.22 13.31
C GLN A 200 14.61 -0.72 11.93
N PHE A 201 14.43 0.18 10.96
CA PHE A 201 14.01 -0.20 9.60
C PHE A 201 15.03 -1.05 8.82
N LYS A 202 16.34 -0.85 9.02
CA LYS A 202 17.38 -1.71 8.39
C LYS A 202 17.46 -3.11 8.99
N THR A 203 16.89 -3.31 10.18
CA THR A 203 16.98 -4.57 10.93
C THR A 203 15.63 -5.23 11.16
N LEU A 204 14.55 -4.80 10.50
CA LEU A 204 13.28 -5.50 10.59
C LEU A 204 13.34 -6.73 9.67
N PRO A 205 13.47 -7.97 10.20
CA PRO A 205 12.69 -9.04 9.62
C PRO A 205 11.21 -8.62 9.70
N VAL A 206 10.35 -9.26 8.93
CA VAL A 206 8.90 -8.97 8.88
C VAL A 206 8.08 -9.79 9.92
N PRO A 207 8.42 -10.01 11.22
CA PRO A 207 7.62 -10.89 12.07
C PRO A 207 6.67 -10.17 13.04
N SER A 208 6.43 -8.86 12.93
CA SER A 208 5.48 -8.19 13.82
C SER A 208 4.56 -7.23 13.06
N LEU A 209 3.81 -7.78 12.10
CA LEU A 209 2.51 -7.21 11.79
C LEU A 209 1.65 -7.39 13.04
N LEU A 210 1.30 -6.26 13.67
CA LEU A 210 0.42 -6.23 14.82
C LEU A 210 -0.94 -6.78 14.42
N CYS A 211 -1.37 -7.82 15.12
CA CYS A 211 -2.72 -8.38 15.01
C CYS A 211 -3.74 -7.35 15.53
N PHE A 212 -4.77 -7.05 14.75
CA PHE A 212 -5.95 -6.30 15.16
C PHE A 212 -7.20 -7.13 14.96
#